data_AF-D9CGJ3-F1
#
_entry.id   AF-D9CGJ3-F1
#
_cell.length_a   1.000
_cell.length_b   1.000
_cell.length_c   1.000
_cell.angle_alpha   90.00
_cell.angle_beta   90.00
_cell.angle_gamma   90.00
#
_symmetry.space_group_name_H-M   'P 1'
#
loop_
_entity.id
_entity.type
_entity.pdbx_description
1 polymer ?
#
loop_
_entity_poly.entity_id
_entity_poly.type
_entity_poly.pdbx_seq_one_letter_code
_entity_poly.pdbx_strand_id
1 'polypeptide(L)'
;MGYGWDNEVRDRYIYLLAFAAKRQVYVGQSVDPIRRIKSHRRPSGGWDDPFLPLVVHREQCTEAEIMDFEYAWRWNVHLHGWTPITLNGLPFDMGLLRPSAKERGGALPWPFII
;
A
#
# COMPACT_ATOMS: atom_id res chain seq x y z
N MET A 1 -15.66 -20.24 -11.70
CA MET A 1 -15.56 -19.20 -10.65
C MET A 1 -14.94 -17.98 -11.29
N GLY A 2 -15.74 -16.97 -11.63
CA GLY A 2 -15.20 -15.75 -12.24
C GLY A 2 -14.42 -14.96 -11.20
N TYR A 3 -13.16 -14.66 -11.47
CA TYR A 3 -12.42 -13.62 -10.77
C TYR A 3 -13.04 -12.28 -11.18
N GLY A 4 -14.17 -11.94 -10.54
CA GLY A 4 -14.85 -10.67 -10.75
C GLY A 4 -14.08 -9.60 -9.98
N TRP A 5 -13.26 -8.83 -10.67
CA TRP A 5 -12.86 -7.51 -10.17
C TRP A 5 -14.11 -6.78 -9.71
N ASP A 6 -14.04 -6.20 -8.52
CA ASP A 6 -15.13 -5.39 -8.02
C ASP A 6 -15.19 -4.08 -8.84
N ASN A 7 -16.03 -4.11 -9.86
CA ASN A 7 -16.31 -2.96 -10.73
C ASN A 7 -17.21 -1.92 -10.04
N GLU A 8 -17.59 -2.12 -8.78
CA GLU A 8 -18.32 -1.12 -8.03
C GLU A 8 -17.41 0.06 -7.66
N VAL A 9 -17.87 1.24 -8.05
CA VAL A 9 -17.28 2.52 -7.63
C VAL A 9 -17.71 2.80 -6.20
N ARG A 10 -16.73 2.85 -5.29
CA ARG A 10 -16.96 3.14 -3.86
C ARG A 10 -15.73 3.79 -3.25
N ASP A 11 -15.86 4.25 -2.01
CA ASP A 11 -14.71 4.76 -1.24
C ASP A 11 -13.68 3.66 -1.04
N ARG A 12 -12.48 3.88 -1.58
CA ARG A 12 -11.32 3.02 -1.40
C ARG A 12 -10.16 3.85 -0.87
N TYR A 13 -9.35 3.21 -0.03
CA TYR A 13 -8.30 3.87 0.71
C TYR A 13 -6.97 3.17 0.47
N ILE A 14 -5.88 3.95 0.34
CA ILE A 14 -4.52 3.43 0.46
C ILE A 14 -4.03 3.67 1.88
N TYR A 15 -3.43 2.64 2.47
CA TYR A 15 -2.75 2.72 3.75
C TYR A 15 -1.33 2.16 3.66
N LEU A 16 -0.46 2.71 4.50
CA LEU A 16 0.93 2.32 4.68
C LEU A 16 1.09 1.69 6.07
N LEU A 17 1.92 0.64 6.16
CA LEU A 17 2.44 0.12 7.42
C LEU A 17 3.98 0.25 7.37
N ALA A 18 4.53 1.22 8.09
CA ALA A 18 5.98 1.45 8.10
C ALA A 18 6.67 0.71 9.25
N PHE A 19 7.65 -0.12 8.91
CA PHE A 19 8.50 -0.88 9.81
C PHE A 19 9.85 -0.18 9.93
N ALA A 20 9.95 0.77 10.87
CA ALA A 20 11.06 1.71 10.94
C ALA A 20 12.44 1.06 11.13
N ALA A 21 12.52 0.05 12.00
CA ALA A 21 13.77 -0.67 12.26
C ALA A 21 14.37 -1.34 10.99
N LYS A 22 13.52 -1.70 10.02
CA LYS A 22 13.91 -2.40 8.79
C LYS A 22 13.92 -1.49 7.55
N ARG A 23 13.50 -0.22 7.68
CA ARG A 23 13.21 0.68 6.55
C ARG A 23 12.33 0.03 5.47
N GLN A 24 11.29 -0.68 5.91
CA GLN A 24 10.33 -1.36 5.04
C GLN A 24 8.94 -0.75 5.16
N VAL A 25 8.18 -0.73 4.07
CA VAL A 25 6.77 -0.30 4.08
C VAL A 25 5.89 -1.30 3.34
N TYR A 26 4.86 -1.80 4.00
CA TYR A 26 3.76 -2.46 3.31
C TYR A 26 2.76 -1.41 2.81
N VAL A 27 2.37 -1.50 1.54
CA VAL A 27 1.33 -0.67 0.92
C VAL A 27 0.15 -1.56 0.57
N GLY A 28 -1.04 -1.19 1.04
CA GLY A 28 -2.26 -1.91 0.71
C GLY A 28 -3.46 -0.99 0.52
N GLN A 29 -4.46 -1.53 -0.16
CA GLN A 29 -5.76 -0.91 -0.34
C GLN A 29 -6.88 -1.61 0.44
N SER A 30 -7.93 -0.87 0.82
CA SER A 30 -9.12 -1.40 1.49
C SER A 30 -10.28 -0.42 1.39
N VAL A 31 -11.52 -0.92 1.46
CA VAL A 31 -12.74 -0.11 1.68
C VAL A 31 -12.95 0.24 3.15
N ASP A 32 -12.28 -0.50 4.06
CA ASP A 32 -12.25 -0.25 5.51
C ASP A 32 -10.80 -0.41 6.00
N PRO A 33 -9.98 0.65 5.92
CA PRO A 33 -8.56 0.58 6.28
C PRO A 33 -8.36 0.33 7.78
N ILE A 34 -9.23 0.87 8.65
CA ILE A 34 -9.10 0.72 10.10
C ILE A 34 -9.26 -0.74 10.51
N ARG A 35 -10.28 -1.44 9.99
CA ARG A 35 -10.45 -2.88 10.23
C ARG A 35 -9.27 -3.68 9.67
N ARG A 36 -8.79 -3.35 8.48
CA ARG A 36 -7.69 -4.07 7.84
C ARG A 36 -6.36 -3.90 8.58
N ILE A 37 -6.02 -2.68 8.99
CA ILE A 37 -4.86 -2.38 9.84
C ILE A 37 -4.92 -3.14 11.16
N LYS A 38 -6.10 -3.18 11.81
CA LYS A 38 -6.30 -3.97 13.04
C LYS A 38 -6.09 -5.47 12.80
N SER A 39 -6.48 -5.99 11.63
CA SER A 39 -6.28 -7.41 11.30
C SER A 39 -4.81 -7.80 11.17
N HIS A 40 -3.97 -6.88 10.65
CA HIS A 40 -2.51 -7.09 10.55
C HIS A 40 -1.82 -7.19 11.91
N ARG A 41 -2.35 -6.54 12.95
CA ARG A 41 -1.81 -6.61 14.32
C ARG A 41 -2.11 -7.91 15.04
N ARG A 42 -3.04 -8.72 14.54
CA ARG A 42 -3.38 -10.00 15.18
C ARG A 42 -2.28 -11.02 14.82
N PRO A 43 -2.03 -12.05 15.66
CA PRO A 43 -1.09 -13.12 15.31
C PRO A 43 -1.44 -13.78 13.96
N SER A 44 -2.73 -13.89 13.62
CA SER A 44 -3.20 -14.41 12.33
C SER A 44 -2.92 -13.47 11.14
N GLY A 45 -2.53 -12.23 11.40
CA GLY A 45 -2.16 -11.22 10.39
C GLY A 45 -0.71 -11.36 9.90
N GLY A 46 0.12 -12.15 10.60
CA GLY A 46 1.47 -12.51 10.15
C GLY A 46 2.54 -11.42 10.32
N TRP A 47 2.23 -10.31 11.00
CA TRP A 47 3.17 -9.23 11.27
C TRP A 47 3.50 -9.16 12.77
N ASP A 48 4.65 -9.71 13.15
CA ASP A 48 5.11 -9.69 14.55
C ASP A 48 5.87 -8.40 14.90
N ASP A 49 6.41 -7.70 13.91
CA ASP A 49 7.13 -6.45 14.12
C ASP A 49 6.19 -5.26 14.37
N PRO A 50 6.57 -4.30 15.24
CA PRO A 50 5.84 -3.06 15.38
C PRO A 50 5.89 -2.23 14.09
N PHE A 51 4.73 -1.68 13.71
CA PHE A 51 4.61 -0.79 12.56
C PHE A 51 3.82 0.48 12.88
N LEU A 52 4.12 1.55 12.14
CA LEU A 52 3.38 2.80 12.13
C LEU A 52 2.34 2.77 10.98
N PRO A 53 1.03 2.67 11.29
CA PRO A 53 -0.01 2.68 10.27
C PRO A 53 -0.40 4.11 9.90
N LEU A 54 -0.63 4.36 8.60
CA LEU A 54 -1.14 5.64 8.12
C LEU A 54 -2.05 5.44 6.90
N VAL A 55 -3.22 6.09 6.89
CA VAL A 55 -4.05 6.21 5.68
C VAL A 55 -3.58 7.43 4.91
N VAL A 56 -3.21 7.25 3.64
CA VAL A 56 -2.53 8.28 2.84
C VAL A 56 -3.32 8.72 1.62
N HIS A 57 -4.36 7.98 1.25
CA HIS A 57 -5.18 8.28 0.09
C HIS A 57 -6.60 7.76 0.28
N ARG A 58 -7.57 8.50 -0.27
CA ARG A 58 -8.96 8.10 -0.42
C ARG A 58 -9.41 8.52 -1.81
N GLU A 59 -10.05 7.62 -2.53
CA GLU A 59 -10.59 7.88 -3.86
C GLU A 59 -11.91 7.12 -4.03
N GLN A 60 -12.86 7.71 -4.76
CA GLN A 60 -14.09 7.03 -5.13
C GLN A 60 -13.88 6.37 -6.49
N CYS A 61 -13.56 5.07 -6.49
CA CYS A 61 -13.14 4.37 -7.71
C CYS A 61 -13.40 2.87 -7.64
N THR A 62 -13.13 2.19 -8.75
CA THR A 62 -13.12 0.72 -8.86
C THR A 62 -11.88 0.11 -8.21
N GLU A 63 -11.89 -1.21 -8.03
CA GLU A 63 -10.72 -1.92 -7.51
C GLU A 63 -9.51 -1.83 -8.44
N ALA A 64 -9.73 -1.87 -9.76
CA ALA A 64 -8.66 -1.77 -10.74
C ALA A 64 -7.98 -0.39 -10.71
N GLU A 65 -8.75 0.68 -10.53
CA GLU A 65 -8.23 2.04 -10.44
C GLU A 65 -7.43 2.26 -9.15
N ILE A 66 -7.94 1.84 -7.99
CA ILE A 66 -7.18 2.02 -6.74
C ILE A 66 -5.88 1.22 -6.71
N MET A 67 -5.80 0.10 -7.44
CA MET A 67 -4.57 -0.69 -7.56
C MET A 67 -3.45 0.12 -8.24
N ASP A 68 -3.77 1.03 -9.17
CA ASP A 68 -2.77 1.93 -9.75
C ASP A 68 -2.22 2.92 -8.73
N PHE A 69 -3.05 3.38 -7.79
CA PHE A 69 -2.58 4.19 -6.67
C PHE A 69 -1.73 3.38 -5.70
N GLU A 70 -2.08 2.11 -5.43
CA GLU A 70 -1.25 1.21 -4.62
C GLU A 70 0.16 1.07 -5.21
N TYR A 71 0.25 0.86 -6.53
CA TYR A 71 1.52 0.80 -7.25
C TYR A 71 2.28 2.14 -7.25
N ALA A 72 1.59 3.26 -7.40
CA ALA A 72 2.21 4.58 -7.30
C ALA A 72 2.80 4.83 -5.91
N TRP A 73 2.11 4.42 -4.84
CA TRP A 73 2.61 4.51 -3.48
C TRP A 73 3.80 3.58 -3.23
N ARG A 74 3.83 2.36 -3.81
CA ARG A 74 5.03 1.50 -3.75
C ARG A 74 6.24 2.16 -4.42
N TRP A 75 6.04 2.84 -5.54
CA TRP A 75 7.11 3.61 -6.18
C TRP A 75 7.57 4.78 -5.32
N ASN A 76 6.63 5.53 -4.72
CA ASN A 76 6.94 6.63 -3.82
C ASN A 76 7.77 6.17 -2.60
N VAL A 77 7.43 5.02 -2.00
CA VAL A 77 8.23 4.37 -0.94
C VAL A 77 9.67 4.13 -1.42
N HIS A 78 9.83 3.54 -2.61
CA HIS A 78 11.14 3.26 -3.19
C HIS A 78 11.97 4.53 -3.40
N LEU A 79 11.37 5.59 -3.97
CA LEU A 79 12.03 6.88 -4.20
C LEU A 79 12.58 7.52 -2.92
N HIS A 80 11.94 7.27 -1.77
CA HIS A 80 12.37 7.81 -0.47
C HIS A 80 13.36 6.91 0.27
N GLY A 81 13.93 5.90 -0.40
CA GLY A 81 14.93 5.01 0.16
C GLY A 81 14.37 4.02 1.17
N TRP A 82 13.12 3.62 1.00
CA TRP A 82 12.47 2.54 1.75
C TRP A 82 12.22 1.35 0.83
N THR A 83 12.13 0.16 1.42
CA THR A 83 11.81 -1.05 0.67
C THR A 83 10.30 -1.31 0.74
N PRO A 84 9.55 -1.17 -0.38
CA PRO A 84 8.19 -1.64 -0.42
C PRO A 84 8.17 -3.16 -0.31
N ILE A 85 7.27 -3.70 0.50
CA ILE A 85 7.12 -5.14 0.74
C ILE A 85 5.74 -5.65 0.38
N THR A 86 5.67 -6.93 0.05
CA THR A 86 4.45 -7.69 -0.20
C THR A 86 3.78 -8.09 1.12
N LEU A 87 2.58 -8.69 1.05
CA LEU A 87 1.83 -9.14 2.23
C LEU A 87 2.57 -10.18 3.09
N ASN A 88 3.49 -10.94 2.50
CA ASN A 88 4.34 -11.91 3.20
C ASN A 88 5.71 -11.35 3.62
N GLY A 89 5.90 -10.02 3.57
CA GLY A 89 7.12 -9.37 4.04
C GLY A 89 8.32 -9.44 3.10
N LEU A 90 8.15 -9.93 1.87
CA LEU A 90 9.21 -9.98 0.88
C LEU A 90 9.33 -8.64 0.14
N PRO A 91 10.53 -8.25 -0.33
CA PRO A 91 10.68 -7.08 -1.20
C PRO A 91 9.77 -7.17 -2.42
N PHE A 92 9.05 -6.08 -2.71
CA PHE A 92 8.26 -5.96 -3.91
C PHE A 92 9.16 -5.72 -5.13
N ASP A 93 8.90 -6.43 -6.23
CA ASP A 93 9.64 -6.24 -7.47
C ASP A 93 9.20 -4.94 -8.19
N MET A 94 10.06 -3.92 -8.10
CA MET A 94 9.83 -2.61 -8.72
C MET A 94 9.83 -2.66 -10.26
N GLY A 95 10.36 -3.72 -10.87
CA GLY A 95 10.31 -3.96 -12.31
C GLY A 95 8.90 -4.18 -12.84
N LEU A 96 7.97 -4.61 -11.98
CA LEU A 96 6.56 -4.83 -12.33
C LEU A 96 5.76 -3.54 -12.48
N LEU A 97 6.29 -2.39 -12.06
CA LEU A 97 5.54 -1.14 -12.08
C LEU A 97 5.52 -0.50 -13.47
N ARG A 98 4.29 -0.20 -13.92
CA ARG A 98 4.03 0.55 -15.15
C ARG A 98 4.61 1.97 -15.08
N PRO A 99 5.03 2.58 -16.20
CA PRO A 99 5.54 3.95 -16.22
C PRO A 99 4.57 4.97 -15.60
N SER A 100 3.26 4.83 -15.84
CA SER A 100 2.23 5.71 -15.27
C SER A 100 2.18 5.67 -13.75
N ALA A 101 2.40 4.50 -13.14
CA ALA A 101 2.48 4.37 -11.69
C ALA A 101 3.74 5.06 -11.14
N LYS A 102 4.86 4.97 -11.86
CA LYS A 102 6.12 5.63 -11.48
C LYS A 102 6.01 7.15 -11.54
N GLU A 103 5.45 7.68 -12.61
CA GLU A 103 5.19 9.11 -12.76
C GLU A 103 4.29 9.62 -11.63
N ARG A 104 3.14 8.97 -11.42
CA ARG A 104 2.22 9.32 -10.32
C ARG A 104 2.91 9.24 -8.97
N GLY A 105 3.68 8.18 -8.72
CA GLY A 105 4.41 7.99 -7.46
C GLY A 105 5.46 9.06 -7.19
N GLY A 106 6.08 9.61 -8.23
CA GLY A 106 7.03 10.73 -8.12
C GLY A 106 6.38 12.05 -7.69
N ALA A 107 5.07 12.21 -7.91
CA ALA A 107 4.32 13.40 -7.52
C ALA A 107 3.65 13.29 -6.14
N LEU A 108 3.65 12.12 -5.51
CA LEU A 108 3.03 11.91 -4.20
C LEU A 108 3.92 12.44 -3.06
N PRO A 109 3.33 13.06 -2.03
CA PRO A 109 4.09 13.49 -0.86
C PRO A 109 4.52 12.28 -0.02
N TRP A 110 5.72 12.33 0.54
CA TRP A 110 6.18 11.32 1.50
C TRP A 110 5.77 11.69 2.92
N PRO A 111 4.99 10.84 3.62
CA PRO A 111 4.40 11.24 4.89
C PRO A 111 5.27 10.97 6.12
N PHE A 112 6.35 10.19 5.99
CA PHE A 112 7.18 9.83 7.13
C PHE A 112 8.41 10.72 7.21
N ILE A 113 8.55 11.45 8.32
CA ILE A 113 9.74 12.20 8.68
C ILE A 113 10.47 11.37 9.73
N ILE A 114 11.68 10.91 9.42
CA ILE A 114 12.39 9.88 10.19
C ILE A 114 13.88 10.15 10.14
#